data_AF-A0A7Y5AGW7-F1
#
_entry.id   AF-A0A7Y5AGW7-F1
#
_cell.length_a   1.000
_cell.length_b   1.000
_cell.length_c   1.000
_cell.angle_alpha   90.00
_cell.angle_beta   90.00
_cell.angle_gamma   90.00
#
_symmetry.space_group_name_H-M   'P 1'
#
loop_
_entity.id
_entity.type
_entity.pdbx_description
1 polymer ?
#
loop_
_entity_poly.entity_id
_entity_poly.type
_entity_poly.pdbx_seq_one_letter_code
_entity_poly.pdbx_strand_id
1 'polypeptide(L)' 'MTILVVAEHEAGAVAPATLNTVAAAAKIGGDVHVLVAGQNVGGVAESAAKIAGVAKVLVADNAAYAHALPENVA' A
#
# COMPACT_ATOMS: atom_id res chain seq x y z
N MET A 1 14.87 8.23 7.68
CA MET A 1 14.56 6.79 7.78
C MET A 1 13.18 6.58 7.19
N THR A 2 12.96 5.52 6.42
CA THR A 2 11.73 5.31 5.66
C THR A 2 11.05 4.03 6.13
N ILE A 3 9.74 4.08 6.30
CA ILE A 3 8.89 2.95 6.69
C ILE A 3 8.11 2.52 5.47
N LEU A 4 8.19 1.24 5.11
CA LEU A 4 7.38 0.67 4.04
C LEU A 4 6.15 -0.03 4.63
N VAL A 5 4.98 0.44 4.24
CA VAL A 5 3.68 -0.19 4.51
C VAL A 5 3.26 -0.94 3.25
N VAL A 6 3.01 -2.24 3.36
CA VAL A 6 2.39 -3.02 2.29
C VAL A 6 0.87 -2.83 2.39
N ALA A 7 0.26 -2.24 1.37
CA ALA A 7 -1.17 -2.00 1.35
C ALA A 7 -1.92 -3.28 0.98
N GLU A 8 -2.81 -3.68 1.87
CA GLU A 8 -3.88 -4.61 1.55
C GLU A 8 -4.99 -3.85 0.81
N HIS A 9 -5.53 -4.48 -0.23
CA HIS A 9 -6.65 -3.96 -1.00
C HIS A 9 -7.58 -5.10 -1.40
N GLU A 10 -8.88 -4.79 -1.43
CA GLU A 10 -9.93 -5.72 -1.82
C GLU A 10 -10.96 -4.95 -2.65
N ALA A 11 -11.50 -5.61 -3.68
CA ALA A 11 -12.53 -5.02 -4.56
C ALA A 11 -12.15 -3.63 -5.14
N GLY A 12 -10.85 -3.37 -5.37
CA GLY A 12 -10.36 -2.11 -5.92
C GLY A 12 -10.30 -0.95 -4.91
N ALA A 13 -10.39 -1.23 -3.61
CA ALA A 13 -10.25 -0.25 -2.54
C ALA A 13 -9.17 -0.66 -1.54
N VAL A 14 -8.50 0.34 -0.95
CA VAL A 14 -7.54 0.10 0.15
C VAL A 14 -8.29 -0.42 1.38
N ALA A 15 -7.83 -1.53 1.95
CA ALA A 15 -8.44 -2.12 3.14
C ALA A 15 -8.29 -1.18 4.36
N PRO A 16 -9.29 -1.12 5.28
CA PRO A 16 -9.21 -0.26 6.46
C PRO A 16 -8.01 -0.55 7.36
N ALA A 17 -7.52 -1.80 7.37
CA ALA A 17 -6.34 -2.20 8.12
C ALA A 17 -5.09 -1.41 7.70
N THR A 18 -4.94 -1.12 6.41
CA THR A 18 -3.83 -0.31 5.86
C THR A 18 -3.80 1.09 6.47
N LEU A 19 -4.96 1.71 6.72
CA LEU A 19 -5.06 3.03 7.35
C LEU A 19 -4.51 3.02 8.79
N ASN A 20 -4.84 1.97 9.55
CA ASN A 20 -4.33 1.79 10.91
C ASN A 20 -2.81 1.61 10.91
N THR A 21 -2.28 0.85 9.95
CA THR A 21 -0.84 0.63 9.79
C THR A 21 -0.10 1.93 9.43
N VAL A 22 -0.66 2.75 8.52
CA VAL A 22 -0.09 4.07 8.20
C VAL A 22 -0.10 4.99 9.43
N ALA A 23 -1.18 5.00 10.21
CA ALA A 23 -1.25 5.79 11.44
C ALA A 23 -0.22 5.32 12.50
N ALA A 24 0.05 4.01 12.57
CA ALA A 24 1.10 3.47 13.43
C ALA A 24 2.50 3.85 12.91
N ALA A 25 2.74 3.75 11.60
CA ALA A 25 4.00 4.15 10.97
C ALA A 25 4.31 5.63 11.21
N ALA A 26 3.31 6.51 11.10
CA ALA A 26 3.46 7.93 11.39
C ALA A 26 3.92 8.21 12.83
N LYS A 27 3.51 7.39 13.81
CA LYS A 27 3.94 7.51 15.21
C LYS A 27 5.38 7.04 15.45
N ILE A 28 5.87 6.09 14.65
CA ILE A 28 7.27 5.64 14.71
C ILE A 28 8.20 6.78 14.27
N GLY A 29 7.73 7.61 13.34
CA GLY A 29 8.48 8.73 12.78
C GLY A 29 9.35 8.31 11.58
N GLY A 30 9.43 9.22 10.60
CA GLY A 30 10.06 8.95 9.30
C GLY A 30 9.06 9.04 8.14
N ASP A 31 9.55 8.89 6.91
CA ASP A 31 8.70 8.94 5.72
C ASP A 31 7.94 7.62 5.57
N VAL A 32 6.61 7.69 5.42
CA VAL A 32 5.79 6.50 5.16
C VAL A 32 5.63 6.30 3.67
N HIS A 33 6.15 5.20 3.16
CA HIS A 33 5.95 4.74 1.80
C HIS A 33 4.91 3.62 1.81
N VAL A 34 4.05 3.59 0.79
CA VAL A 34 3.03 2.55 0.64
C VAL A 34 3.27 1.77 -0.64
N LEU A 35 3.39 0.44 -0.56
CA LEU A 35 3.40 -0.45 -1.72
C LEU A 35 1.99 -0.94 -2.00
N VAL A 36 1.51 -0.71 -3.22
CA VAL A 36 0.28 -1.33 -3.75
C VAL A 36 0.69 -2.35 -4.81
N ALA A 37 0.58 -3.63 -4.48
CA ALA A 37 0.85 -4.74 -5.40
C ALA A 37 -0.46 -5.43 -5.78
N GLY A 38 -0.71 -5.60 -7.07
CA GLY A 38 -1.92 -6.26 -7.58
C GLY A 38 -2.04 -6.14 -9.09
N GLN A 39 -3.25 -6.38 -9.60
CA GLN A 39 -3.57 -6.20 -11.01
C GLN A 39 -4.62 -5.09 -11.17
N ASN A 40 -4.40 -4.16 -12.11
CA ASN A 40 -5.26 -2.99 -12.35
C ASN A 40 -5.45 -2.13 -11.10
N VAL A 41 -4.36 -1.84 -10.38
CA VAL A 41 -4.39 -1.20 -9.05
C VAL A 41 -4.26 0.33 -9.09
N GLY A 42 -4.35 0.95 -10.27
CA GLY A 42 -4.24 2.41 -10.41
C GLY A 42 -5.16 3.20 -9.47
N GLY A 43 -6.45 2.83 -9.40
CA GLY A 43 -7.41 3.50 -8.50
C GLY A 43 -7.12 3.28 -7.01
N VAL A 44 -6.58 2.11 -6.66
CA VAL A 44 -6.13 1.80 -5.28
C VAL A 44 -4.93 2.67 -4.92
N ALA A 45 -3.95 2.79 -5.83
CA ALA A 45 -2.76 3.60 -5.64
C ALA A 45 -3.09 5.10 -5.48
N GLU A 46 -4.01 5.63 -6.29
CA GLU A 46 -4.51 7.00 -6.14
C GLU A 46 -5.19 7.23 -4.79
N SER A 47 -5.96 6.24 -4.31
CA SER A 47 -6.61 6.29 -3.01
C SER A 47 -5.58 6.24 -1.88
N ALA A 48 -4.56 5.39 -2.01
CA ALA A 48 -3.46 5.29 -1.05
C ALA A 48 -2.63 6.59 -0.96
N ALA A 49 -2.42 7.28 -2.09
CA ALA A 49 -1.67 8.54 -2.13
C ALA A 49 -2.38 9.68 -1.39
N LYS A 50 -3.70 9.59 -1.19
CA LYS A 50 -4.51 10.57 -0.46
C LYS A 50 -4.53 10.31 1.05
N ILE A 51 -3.95 9.21 1.53
CA ILE A 51 -3.90 8.91 2.97
C ILE A 51 -2.93 9.88 3.64
N ALA A 52 -3.40 10.57 4.68
CA ALA A 52 -2.57 11.49 5.45
C ALA A 52 -1.35 10.77 6.06
N GLY A 53 -0.17 11.36 5.89
CA GLY A 53 1.10 10.80 6.36
C GLY A 53 1.84 9.94 5.33
N VAL A 54 1.22 9.59 4.19
CA VAL A 54 1.91 8.91 3.10
C VAL A 54 2.77 9.90 2.32
N ALA A 55 4.07 9.62 2.23
CA ALA A 55 5.05 10.41 1.50
C ALA A 55 5.20 9.93 0.04
N LYS A 56 5.04 8.63 -0.21
CA LYS A 56 5.18 8.03 -1.54
C LYS A 56 4.33 6.77 -1.69
N VAL A 57 3.75 6.58 -2.86
CA VAL A 57 3.13 5.31 -3.27
C VAL A 57 3.99 4.64 -4.32
N LEU A 58 4.31 3.37 -4.09
CA LEU A 58 4.97 2.46 -5.03
C LEU A 58 3.90 1.55 -5.61
N VAL A 59 3.84 1.46 -6.95
CA VAL A 59 2.83 0.69 -7.66
C VAL A 59 3.50 -0.48 -8.35
N ALA A 60 3.08 -1.70 -7.99
CA ALA A 60 3.45 -2.94 -8.65
C ALA A 60 2.19 -3.52 -9.30
N ASP A 61 1.88 -3.03 -10.51
CA ASP A 61 0.71 -3.48 -11.29
C ASP A 61 1.12 -4.58 -12.27
N ASN A 62 0.78 -5.82 -11.94
CA ASN A 62 1.07 -6.99 -12.76
C ASN A 62 0.09 -8.13 -12.45
N ALA A 63 -0.25 -8.94 -13.46
CA ALA A 63 -1.07 -10.14 -13.29
C ALA A 63 -0.47 -11.14 -12.28
N ALA A 64 0.85 -11.17 -12.10
CA ALA A 64 1.52 -12.01 -11.10
C ALA A 64 1.08 -11.71 -9.64
N TYR A 65 0.59 -10.50 -9.38
CA TYR A 65 0.18 -10.06 -8.04
C TYR A 65 -1.33 -10.18 -7.79
N ALA A 66 -2.10 -10.69 -8.76
CA ALA A 66 -3.57 -10.72 -8.71
C ALA A 66 -4.15 -11.45 -7.48
N HIS A 67 -3.38 -12.35 -6.86
CA HIS A 67 -3.81 -13.18 -5.73
C HIS A 67 -3.03 -12.93 -4.43
N ALA A 68 -2.17 -11.90 -4.41
CA ALA A 68 -1.32 -11.58 -3.26
C ALA A 68 -0.58 -12.79 -2.65
N LEU A 69 -0.15 -13.73 -3.51
CA LEU A 69 0.60 -14.91 -3.07
C LEU A 69 1.92 -14.45 -2.42
N PRO A 70 2.27 -14.93 -1.21
CA PRO A 70 3.47 -14.51 -0.52
C PRO A 70 4.73 -14.63 -1.37
N GLU A 71 4.87 -15.70 -2.15
CA GLU A 71 6.04 -15.97 -3.01
C GLU A 71 6.21 -14.96 -4.13
N ASN A 72 5.13 -14.32 -4.56
CA ASN A 72 5.17 -13.29 -5.60
C ASN A 72 5.39 -11.91 -4.99
N VAL A 73 4.96 -11.67 -3.75
CA VAL A 73 5.00 -10.34 -3.10
C VAL A 73 6.27 -10.14 -2.25
N ALA A 74 6.90 -11.22 -1.75
CA ALA A 74 8.05 -11.20 -0.83
C ALA A 74 9.42 -11.28 -1.51
#